data_AF-A0A2V5YJ91-F1
#
_entry.id   AF-A0A2V5YJ91-F1
#
_cell.length_a   1.000
_cell.length_b   1.000
_cell.length_c   1.000
_cell.angle_alpha   90.00
_cell.angle_beta   90.00
_cell.angle_gamma   90.00
#
_symmetry.space_group_name_H-M   'P 1'
#
loop_
_entity.id
_entity.type
_entity.pdbx_description
1 polymer ?
#
loop_
_entity_poly.entity_id
_entity_poly.type
_entity_poly.pdbx_seq_one_letter_code
_entity_poly.pdbx_strand_id
1 'polypeptide(L)'
;MAAGIKHGETERHARLKRLAFLWAQAQGYSACAMEVSLPNCRYRADVTAYRLAPKQVGSIAIFECKQALCDLRRDNCQSEAARQRLETISQRRQTLEQRLRAHYPNLRNGDSLFPEFDLPDFTAVGHRGYARLLRELRVLQNRLYDCTKFDKLLRYRCANLYFLVLPEELFRDSEIPVDWGALVEDDGTLKLVRKPIWHETRTEYHIRLLHRIAVAGTRVINRKFEITFDDIVAWSRDRPVRSRRGEDG
;
A
#
# COMPACT_ATOMS: atom_id res chain seq x y z
N MET A 1 -32.29 -5.25 -15.99
CA MET A 1 -32.03 -6.11 -14.82
C MET A 1 -30.73 -6.86 -15.07
N ALA A 2 -29.59 -6.29 -14.69
CA ALA A 2 -28.28 -6.95 -14.80
C ALA A 2 -27.85 -7.34 -13.39
N ALA A 3 -27.76 -8.65 -13.15
CA ALA A 3 -27.33 -9.22 -11.88
C ALA A 3 -25.87 -8.83 -11.63
N GLY A 4 -25.62 -8.08 -10.54
CA GLY A 4 -24.27 -7.79 -10.09
C GLY A 4 -23.59 -9.07 -9.64
N ILE A 5 -22.54 -9.47 -10.35
CA ILE A 5 -21.65 -10.55 -9.94
C ILE A 5 -20.94 -10.08 -8.67
N LYS A 6 -21.28 -10.67 -7.52
CA LYS A 6 -20.46 -10.58 -6.32
C LYS A 6 -19.18 -11.38 -6.59
N HIS A 7 -18.09 -10.68 -6.94
CA HIS A 7 -16.79 -11.32 -7.11
C HIS A 7 -16.26 -11.77 -5.74
N GLY A 8 -16.29 -13.08 -5.48
CA GLY A 8 -15.48 -13.69 -4.43
C GLY A 8 -13.99 -13.48 -4.71
N GLU A 9 -13.18 -13.50 -3.65
CA GLU A 9 -11.72 -13.52 -3.77
C GLU A 9 -11.30 -14.75 -4.58
N THR A 10 -10.50 -14.55 -5.63
CA THR A 10 -9.95 -15.66 -6.43
C THR A 10 -8.72 -16.25 -5.74
N GLU A 11 -8.41 -17.52 -6.05
CA GLU A 11 -7.19 -18.17 -5.55
C GLU A 11 -5.92 -17.38 -5.92
N ARG A 12 -5.90 -16.80 -7.12
CA ARG A 12 -4.80 -15.97 -7.59
C ARG A 12 -4.62 -14.70 -6.75
N HIS A 13 -5.71 -13.99 -6.43
CA HIS A 13 -5.64 -12.80 -5.58
C HIS A 13 -5.22 -13.16 -4.15
N ALA A 14 -5.77 -14.24 -3.59
CA ALA A 14 -5.39 -14.76 -2.28
C ALA A 14 -3.89 -15.13 -2.23
N ARG A 15 -3.37 -15.76 -3.30
CA ARG A 15 -1.95 -16.10 -3.43
C ARG A 15 -1.07 -14.84 -3.45
N LEU A 16 -1.44 -13.80 -4.20
CA LEU A 16 -0.70 -12.54 -4.20
C LEU A 16 -0.67 -11.89 -2.80
N LYS A 17 -1.79 -11.88 -2.07
CA LYS A 17 -1.82 -11.38 -0.68
C LYS A 17 -0.90 -12.16 0.23
N ARG A 18 -0.93 -13.49 0.13
CA ARG A 18 -0.04 -14.38 0.90
C ARG A 18 1.43 -14.05 0.62
N LEU A 19 1.79 -13.90 -0.65
CA LEU A 19 3.16 -13.57 -1.05
C LEU A 19 3.57 -12.17 -0.57
N ALA A 20 2.68 -11.18 -0.65
CA ALA A 20 2.92 -9.84 -0.14
C ALA A 20 3.16 -9.84 1.38
N PHE A 21 2.38 -10.65 2.11
CA PHE A 21 2.53 -10.83 3.55
C PHE A 21 3.89 -11.45 3.90
N LEU A 22 4.28 -12.53 3.22
CA LEU A 22 5.58 -13.19 3.42
C LEU A 22 6.74 -12.25 3.09
N TRP A 23 6.66 -11.55 1.97
CA TRP A 23 7.67 -10.58 1.56
C TRP A 23 7.82 -9.48 2.61
N ALA A 24 6.71 -8.90 3.10
CA ALA A 24 6.75 -7.89 4.14
C ALA A 24 7.44 -8.41 5.41
N GLN A 25 7.10 -9.60 5.88
CA GLN A 25 7.76 -10.18 7.06
C GLN A 25 9.26 -10.44 6.82
N ALA A 26 9.63 -10.93 5.64
CA ALA A 26 11.03 -11.12 5.26
C ALA A 26 11.82 -9.80 5.23
N GLN A 27 11.15 -8.68 4.91
CA GLN A 27 11.70 -7.34 5.04
C GLN A 27 11.62 -6.80 6.47
N GLY A 28 11.34 -7.60 7.50
CA GLY A 28 11.35 -7.16 8.89
C GLY A 28 10.11 -6.37 9.34
N TYR A 29 9.02 -6.35 8.55
CA TYR A 29 7.74 -5.86 9.07
C TYR A 29 7.17 -6.87 10.07
N SER A 30 7.17 -6.49 11.35
CA SER A 30 6.85 -7.39 12.46
C SER A 30 5.35 -7.55 12.71
N ALA A 31 4.52 -6.59 12.32
CA ALA A 31 3.06 -6.66 12.44
C ALA A 31 2.41 -6.53 11.07
N CYS A 32 1.82 -7.61 10.56
CA CYS A 32 1.16 -7.65 9.27
C CYS A 32 -0.28 -8.15 9.41
N ALA A 33 -1.19 -7.62 8.62
CA ALA A 33 -2.56 -8.13 8.52
C ALA A 33 -3.10 -7.97 7.09
N MET A 34 -4.00 -8.87 6.72
CA MET A 34 -4.74 -8.80 5.46
C MET A 34 -6.08 -8.08 5.66
N GLU A 35 -6.61 -7.49 4.60
CA GLU A 35 -7.95 -6.90 4.57
C GLU A 35 -8.15 -5.80 5.64
N VAL A 36 -7.17 -4.91 5.78
CA VAL A 36 -7.13 -3.89 6.84
C VAL A 36 -7.87 -2.63 6.42
N SER A 37 -8.87 -2.21 7.22
CA SER A 37 -9.56 -0.93 7.01
C SER A 37 -8.68 0.24 7.42
N LEU A 38 -8.59 1.27 6.57
CA LEU A 38 -7.69 2.40 6.79
C LEU A 38 -8.35 3.53 7.62
N PRO A 39 -7.64 4.18 8.57
CA PRO A 39 -8.23 5.15 9.50
C PRO A 39 -8.94 6.37 8.89
N ASN A 40 -8.46 6.89 7.75
CA ASN A 40 -8.90 8.19 7.20
C ASN A 40 -9.66 8.07 5.87
N CYS A 41 -9.98 6.86 5.43
CA CYS A 41 -10.74 6.66 4.21
C CYS A 41 -11.57 5.37 4.28
N ARG A 42 -12.58 5.27 3.41
CA ARG A 42 -13.45 4.09 3.34
C ARG A 42 -12.76 2.84 2.77
N TYR A 43 -11.48 2.95 2.42
CA TYR A 43 -10.77 1.89 1.72
C TYR A 43 -10.21 0.86 2.68
N ARG A 44 -10.06 -0.34 2.13
CA ARG A 44 -9.38 -1.46 2.73
C ARG A 44 -8.14 -1.77 1.90
N ALA A 45 -7.02 -1.97 2.56
CA ALA A 45 -5.79 -2.44 1.95
C ALA A 45 -5.76 -3.97 2.00
N ASP A 46 -5.29 -4.58 0.91
CA ASP A 46 -5.20 -6.03 0.80
C ASP A 46 -4.22 -6.60 1.82
N VAL A 47 -3.04 -5.99 1.94
CA VAL A 47 -2.09 -6.24 3.04
C VAL A 47 -1.60 -4.91 3.59
N THR A 48 -1.49 -4.83 4.92
CA THR A 48 -0.83 -3.72 5.60
C THR A 48 0.20 -4.27 6.55
N ALA A 49 1.36 -3.62 6.60
CA ALA A 49 2.49 -4.04 7.39
C ALA A 49 3.06 -2.87 8.18
N TYR A 50 3.47 -3.14 9.41
CA TYR A 50 4.15 -2.21 10.31
C TYR A 50 5.48 -2.80 10.76
N ARG A 51 6.53 -1.98 10.69
CA ARG A 51 7.87 -2.29 11.17
C ARG A 51 8.19 -1.31 12.29
N LEU A 52 8.54 -1.82 13.46
CA LEU A 52 9.02 -0.98 14.56
C LEU A 52 10.44 -0.46 14.24
N ALA A 53 10.70 0.81 14.55
CA ALA A 53 12.05 1.38 14.50
C ALA A 53 12.54 1.67 15.92
N PRO A 54 13.78 1.31 16.29
CA PRO A 54 14.33 1.69 17.59
C PRO A 54 14.36 3.21 17.75
N LYS A 55 13.84 3.71 18.88
CA LYS A 55 13.86 5.14 19.27
C LYS A 55 13.09 6.12 18.36
N GLN A 56 12.30 5.62 17.40
CA GLN A 56 11.47 6.44 16.50
C GLN A 56 10.10 5.80 16.21
N VAL A 57 9.19 6.57 15.61
CA VAL A 57 7.94 6.02 15.08
C VAL A 57 8.30 5.09 13.92
N GLY A 58 7.93 3.81 14.04
CA GLY A 58 8.16 2.81 12.99
C GLY A 58 7.46 3.11 11.67
N SER A 59 7.71 2.31 10.63
CA SER A 59 7.20 2.54 9.27
C SER A 59 6.03 1.65 8.90
N ILE A 60 5.11 2.20 8.10
CA ILE A 60 3.96 1.50 7.53
C ILE A 60 4.17 1.26 6.03
N ALA A 61 3.83 0.06 5.57
CA ALA A 61 3.64 -0.26 4.16
C ALA A 61 2.21 -0.74 3.88
N ILE A 62 1.64 -0.27 2.76
CA ILE A 62 0.39 -0.77 2.18
C ILE A 62 0.71 -1.52 0.88
N PHE A 63 0.09 -2.68 0.72
CA PHE A 63 0.17 -3.50 -0.49
C PHE A 63 -1.22 -3.68 -1.07
N GLU A 64 -1.34 -3.42 -2.36
CA GLU A 64 -2.55 -3.62 -3.16
C GLU A 64 -2.26 -4.70 -4.19
N CYS A 65 -2.98 -5.82 -4.12
CA CYS A 65 -2.78 -6.97 -4.99
C CYS A 65 -3.76 -6.90 -6.15
N LYS A 66 -3.27 -7.06 -7.38
CA LYS A 66 -4.09 -6.97 -8.59
C LYS A 66 -3.77 -8.13 -9.53
N GLN A 67 -4.81 -8.81 -9.99
CA GLN A 67 -4.69 -10.02 -10.80
C GLN A 67 -5.10 -9.80 -12.26
N ALA A 68 -5.64 -8.63 -12.58
CA ALA A 68 -5.98 -8.23 -13.94
C ALA A 68 -5.73 -6.73 -14.14
N LEU A 69 -5.35 -6.33 -15.35
CA LEU A 69 -5.17 -4.92 -15.70
C LEU A 69 -6.49 -4.14 -15.69
N CYS A 70 -7.63 -4.81 -15.93
CA CYS A 70 -8.95 -4.18 -15.75
C CYS A 70 -9.23 -3.81 -14.29
N ASP A 71 -8.62 -4.48 -13.31
CA ASP A 71 -8.77 -4.11 -11.88
C ASP A 71 -8.07 -2.78 -11.53
N LEU A 72 -7.20 -2.30 -12.43
CA LEU A 72 -6.56 -1.00 -12.34
C LEU A 72 -7.32 0.05 -13.16
N ARG A 73 -7.73 -0.32 -14.37
CA ARG A 73 -8.21 0.60 -15.43
C ARG A 73 -9.70 0.91 -15.30
N ARG A 74 -10.09 2.11 -15.76
CA ARG A 74 -11.51 2.43 -15.98
C ARG A 74 -11.99 1.81 -17.29
N ASP A 75 -13.20 1.28 -17.28
CA ASP A 75 -13.86 0.70 -18.46
C ASP A 75 -13.92 1.70 -19.64
N ASN A 76 -14.07 3.00 -19.34
CA ASN A 76 -14.18 4.06 -20.37
C ASN A 76 -12.83 4.61 -20.86
N CYS A 77 -11.69 4.13 -20.32
CA CYS A 77 -10.37 4.70 -20.61
C CYS A 77 -9.45 3.71 -21.33
N GLN A 78 -10.04 2.93 -22.23
CA GLN A 78 -9.35 1.91 -23.03
C GLN A 78 -8.67 2.45 -24.30
N SER A 79 -8.56 3.77 -24.51
CA SER A 79 -8.01 4.29 -25.76
C SER A 79 -6.51 3.99 -25.87
N GLU A 80 -6.13 3.29 -26.94
CA GLU A 80 -4.74 2.92 -27.23
C GLU A 80 -3.83 4.16 -27.29
N ALA A 81 -4.35 5.29 -27.77
CA ALA A 81 -3.65 6.57 -27.79
C ALA A 81 -3.24 7.07 -26.39
N ALA A 82 -4.07 6.87 -25.36
CA ALA A 82 -3.73 7.26 -24.00
C ALA A 82 -2.62 6.37 -23.41
N ARG A 83 -2.59 5.09 -23.77
CA ARG A 83 -1.54 4.15 -23.38
C ARG A 83 -0.21 4.48 -24.04
N GLN A 84 -0.20 4.71 -25.36
CA GLN A 84 0.99 5.13 -26.09
C GLN A 84 1.56 6.43 -25.56
N ARG A 85 0.70 7.39 -25.21
CA ARG A 85 1.13 8.65 -24.58
C ARG A 85 1.73 8.41 -23.19
N LEU A 86 1.16 7.52 -22.40
CA LEU A 86 1.66 7.18 -21.05
C LEU A 86 3.02 6.48 -21.13
N GLU A 87 3.20 5.59 -22.10
CA GLU A 87 4.49 4.95 -22.39
C GLU A 87 5.55 5.99 -22.80
N THR A 88 5.20 6.89 -23.72
CA THR A 88 6.09 7.96 -24.19
C THR A 88 6.56 8.87 -23.04
N ILE A 89 5.64 9.27 -22.16
CA ILE A 89 5.97 10.12 -21.00
C ILE A 89 6.83 9.34 -19.99
N SER A 90 6.58 8.04 -19.81
CA SER A 90 7.34 7.18 -18.90
C SER A 90 8.78 6.97 -19.40
N GLN A 91 8.97 6.74 -20.70
CA GLN A 91 10.31 6.67 -21.31
C GLN A 91 11.07 7.99 -21.16
N ARG A 92 10.38 9.12 -21.34
CA ARG A 92 10.95 10.44 -21.10
C ARG A 92 11.33 10.64 -19.63
N ARG A 93 10.55 10.09 -18.67
CA ARG A 93 10.89 10.08 -17.23
C ARG A 93 12.21 9.36 -17.01
N GLN A 94 12.33 8.12 -17.47
CA GLN A 94 13.51 7.28 -17.29
C GLN A 94 14.77 7.94 -17.88
N THR A 95 14.66 8.50 -19.10
CA THR A 95 15.77 9.23 -19.74
C THR A 95 16.21 10.44 -18.90
N LEU A 96 15.26 11.19 -18.34
CA LEU A 96 15.55 12.35 -17.53
C LEU A 96 16.15 11.96 -16.18
N GLU A 97 15.65 10.92 -15.52
CA GLU A 97 16.20 10.36 -14.28
C GLU A 97 17.65 9.87 -14.48
N GLN A 98 17.96 9.21 -15.60
CA GLN A 98 19.33 8.80 -15.94
C GLN A 98 20.27 10.00 -16.06
N ARG A 99 19.83 11.08 -16.75
CA ARG A 99 20.62 12.31 -16.88
C ARG A 99 20.80 13.01 -15.53
N LEU A 100 19.74 13.12 -14.74
CA LEU A 100 19.81 13.72 -13.41
C LEU A 100 20.76 12.93 -12.50
N ARG A 101 20.76 11.60 -12.58
CA ARG A 101 21.71 10.76 -11.81
C ARG A 101 23.16 11.04 -12.19
N ALA A 102 23.46 11.26 -13.47
CA ALA A 102 24.81 11.62 -13.92
C ALA A 102 25.26 13.00 -13.41
N HIS A 103 24.35 13.98 -13.39
CA HIS A 103 24.67 15.35 -12.95
C HIS A 103 24.66 15.55 -11.43
N TYR A 104 23.94 14.70 -10.70
CA TYR A 104 23.78 14.81 -9.26
C TYR A 104 24.07 13.46 -8.59
N PRO A 105 25.33 13.01 -8.55
CA PRO A 105 25.71 11.70 -8.00
C PRO A 105 25.44 11.59 -6.49
N ASN A 106 25.38 12.72 -5.79
CA ASN A 106 25.16 12.81 -4.34
C ASN A 106 23.69 12.95 -3.94
N LEU A 107 22.74 12.69 -4.84
CA LEU A 107 21.30 12.83 -4.58
C LEU A 107 20.71 11.86 -3.54
N ARG A 108 21.54 11.11 -2.82
CA ARG A 108 21.09 10.16 -1.81
C ARG A 108 20.32 10.91 -0.71
N ASN A 109 19.27 10.27 -0.21
CA ASN A 109 18.51 10.73 0.94
C ASN A 109 19.34 10.45 2.20
N GLY A 110 20.35 11.28 2.46
CA GLY A 110 21.32 11.11 3.56
C GLY A 110 20.76 11.00 4.98
N ASP A 111 19.44 11.11 5.15
CA ASP A 111 18.72 10.95 6.41
C ASP A 111 17.91 9.62 6.50
N SER A 112 18.07 8.71 5.53
CA SER A 112 17.33 7.44 5.53
C SER A 112 17.89 6.46 6.57
N LEU A 113 17.06 6.09 7.54
CA LEU A 113 17.33 4.99 8.48
C LEU A 113 17.49 3.61 7.81
N PHE A 114 17.30 3.54 6.49
CA PHE A 114 17.43 2.32 5.70
C PHE A 114 18.28 2.58 4.45
N PRO A 115 19.60 2.35 4.53
CA PRO A 115 20.53 2.56 3.41
C PRO A 115 20.18 1.76 2.15
N GLU A 116 19.55 0.59 2.29
CA GLU A 116 19.12 -0.26 1.17
C GLU A 116 17.92 0.31 0.37
N PHE A 117 17.17 1.22 0.99
CA PHE A 117 16.07 1.96 0.39
C PHE A 117 16.42 3.43 0.13
N ASP A 118 17.65 3.82 0.46
CA ASP A 118 18.13 5.17 0.28
C ASP A 118 18.45 5.44 -1.21
N LEU A 119 17.70 6.35 -1.82
CA LEU A 119 17.68 6.56 -3.27
C LEU A 119 17.87 8.04 -3.62
N PRO A 120 18.28 8.30 -4.87
CA PRO A 120 18.25 9.62 -5.44
C PRO A 120 16.84 10.24 -5.37
N ASP A 121 16.62 11.24 -4.50
CA ASP A 121 15.39 12.02 -4.53
C ASP A 121 15.48 13.10 -5.61
N PHE A 122 15.15 12.74 -6.85
CA PHE A 122 15.15 13.69 -7.97
C PHE A 122 14.16 14.86 -7.78
N THR A 123 13.21 14.77 -6.85
CA THR A 123 12.30 15.87 -6.53
C THR A 123 12.99 16.94 -5.70
N ALA A 124 13.95 16.56 -4.84
CA ALA A 124 14.78 17.49 -4.06
C ALA A 124 15.63 18.43 -4.94
N VAL A 125 15.95 18.02 -6.17
CA VAL A 125 16.65 18.86 -7.16
C VAL A 125 15.84 20.10 -7.58
N GLY A 126 14.52 20.09 -7.40
CA GLY A 126 13.65 21.20 -7.82
C GLY A 126 13.58 21.39 -9.35
N HIS A 127 13.95 20.37 -10.14
CA HIS A 127 13.99 20.46 -11.60
C HIS A 127 12.58 20.66 -12.20
N ARG A 128 12.28 21.88 -12.67
CA ARG A 128 10.94 22.27 -13.16
C ARG A 128 10.39 21.36 -14.26
N GLY A 129 11.25 20.92 -15.18
CA GLY A 129 10.87 20.00 -16.26
C GLY A 129 10.46 18.62 -15.74
N TYR A 130 11.12 18.15 -14.68
CA TYR A 130 10.83 16.87 -14.05
C TYR A 130 9.50 16.95 -13.27
N ALA A 131 9.31 18.01 -12.49
CA ALA A 131 8.06 18.27 -11.78
C ALA A 131 6.85 18.44 -12.73
N ARG A 132 7.05 19.04 -13.92
CA ARG A 132 6.01 19.11 -14.96
C ARG A 132 5.69 17.73 -15.51
N LEU A 133 6.71 16.93 -15.80
CA LEU A 133 6.56 15.57 -16.32
C LEU A 133 5.79 14.68 -15.34
N LEU A 134 6.13 14.71 -14.05
CA LEU A 134 5.42 13.94 -13.02
C LEU A 134 3.95 14.36 -12.90
N ARG A 135 3.64 15.66 -13.02
CA ARG A 135 2.24 16.14 -13.04
C ARG A 135 1.48 15.63 -14.26
N GLU A 136 2.08 15.66 -15.44
CA GLU A 136 1.44 15.13 -16.66
C GLU A 136 1.20 13.63 -16.56
N LEU A 137 2.18 12.89 -16.03
CA LEU A 137 2.09 11.45 -15.78
C LEU A 137 0.93 11.14 -14.84
N ARG A 138 0.84 11.85 -13.69
CA ARG A 138 -0.25 11.68 -12.73
C ARG A 138 -1.62 11.98 -13.33
N VAL A 139 -1.77 13.06 -14.10
CA VAL A 139 -3.04 13.39 -14.77
C VAL A 139 -3.45 12.30 -15.76
N LEU A 140 -2.51 11.75 -16.52
CA LEU A 140 -2.79 10.71 -17.50
C LEU A 140 -3.13 9.36 -16.83
N GLN A 141 -2.38 8.97 -15.80
CA GLN A 141 -2.70 7.81 -14.97
C GLN A 141 -4.09 7.94 -14.33
N ASN A 142 -4.45 9.13 -13.83
CA ASN A 142 -5.76 9.37 -13.22
C ASN A 142 -6.93 9.30 -14.19
N ARG A 143 -6.67 9.54 -15.48
CA ARG A 143 -7.66 9.31 -16.54
C ARG A 143 -7.78 7.82 -16.82
N LEU A 144 -6.66 7.11 -16.97
CA LEU A 144 -6.63 5.69 -17.35
C LEU A 144 -7.17 4.75 -16.26
N TYR A 145 -6.95 5.07 -14.99
CA TYR A 145 -7.27 4.21 -13.86
C TYR A 145 -8.45 4.74 -13.05
N ASP A 146 -9.10 3.88 -12.27
CA ASP A 146 -10.03 4.33 -11.23
C ASP A 146 -9.27 4.86 -9.99
N CYS A 147 -8.21 5.63 -10.28
CA CYS A 147 -7.13 6.08 -9.42
C CYS A 147 -7.58 6.94 -8.24
N THR A 148 -8.88 7.12 -8.01
CA THR A 148 -9.34 7.74 -6.77
C THR A 148 -8.85 6.97 -5.56
N LYS A 149 -8.76 5.63 -5.60
CA LYS A 149 -8.20 4.87 -4.47
C LYS A 149 -6.73 5.22 -4.26
N PHE A 150 -5.87 4.91 -5.22
CA PHE A 150 -4.41 5.08 -5.08
C PHE A 150 -4.02 6.54 -4.81
N ASP A 151 -4.65 7.50 -5.48
CA ASP A 151 -4.44 8.92 -5.20
C ASP A 151 -4.92 9.32 -3.81
N LYS A 152 -6.07 8.81 -3.35
CA LYS A 152 -6.56 9.11 -1.99
C LYS A 152 -5.65 8.51 -0.94
N LEU A 153 -5.09 7.32 -1.17
CA LEU A 153 -4.12 6.71 -0.26
C LEU A 153 -2.90 7.61 -0.07
N LEU A 154 -2.33 8.13 -1.18
CA LEU A 154 -1.24 9.10 -1.15
C LEU A 154 -1.65 10.43 -0.54
N ARG A 155 -2.79 11.00 -0.97
CA ARG A 155 -3.30 12.30 -0.52
C ARG A 155 -3.57 12.32 0.98
N TYR A 156 -4.07 11.23 1.54
CA TYR A 156 -4.35 11.09 2.97
C TYR A 156 -3.17 10.52 3.75
N ARG A 157 -2.00 10.31 3.13
CA ARG A 157 -0.79 9.79 3.75
C ARG A 157 -1.05 8.52 4.55
N CYS A 158 -1.70 7.54 3.91
CA CYS A 158 -2.13 6.31 4.56
C CYS A 158 -1.00 5.31 4.91
N ALA A 159 0.22 5.56 4.46
CA ALA A 159 1.41 4.76 4.74
C ALA A 159 2.67 5.57 4.41
N ASN A 160 3.82 5.07 4.88
CA ASN A 160 5.11 5.58 4.46
C ASN A 160 5.46 5.08 3.06
N LEU A 161 5.12 3.82 2.77
CA LEU A 161 5.43 3.15 1.50
C LEU A 161 4.18 2.46 0.93
N TYR A 162 4.07 2.47 -0.40
CA TYR A 162 2.93 1.91 -1.13
C TYR A 162 3.44 0.98 -2.23
N PHE A 163 2.88 -0.23 -2.28
CA PHE A 163 3.28 -1.26 -3.22
C PHE A 163 2.08 -1.76 -3.99
N LEU A 164 2.25 -1.86 -5.31
CA LEU A 164 1.36 -2.63 -6.16
C LEU A 164 1.96 -4.02 -6.35
N VAL A 165 1.19 -5.06 -6.08
CA VAL A 165 1.61 -6.47 -6.18
C VAL A 165 0.90 -7.09 -7.37
N LEU A 166 1.69 -7.54 -8.34
CA LEU A 166 1.21 -7.99 -9.65
C LEU A 166 1.87 -9.31 -10.04
N PRO A 167 1.21 -10.14 -10.84
CA PRO A 167 1.88 -11.14 -11.65
C PRO A 167 2.83 -10.53 -12.69
N GLU A 168 3.88 -11.27 -13.07
CA GLU A 168 4.87 -10.83 -14.07
C GLU A 168 4.23 -10.42 -15.39
N GLU A 169 3.28 -11.19 -15.90
CA GLU A 169 2.69 -10.91 -17.21
C GLU A 169 1.83 -9.62 -17.23
N LEU A 170 1.49 -9.09 -16.06
CA LEU A 170 0.72 -7.85 -15.93
C LEU A 170 1.59 -6.64 -15.61
N PHE A 171 2.87 -6.84 -15.31
CA PHE A 171 3.76 -5.74 -14.98
C PHE A 171 4.02 -4.85 -16.20
N ARG A 172 3.75 -3.56 -16.02
CA ARG A 172 4.09 -2.50 -16.97
C ARG A 172 4.54 -1.30 -16.14
N ASP A 173 5.82 -0.92 -16.23
CA ASP A 173 6.37 0.17 -15.39
C ASP A 173 5.57 1.47 -15.50
N SER A 174 5.14 1.80 -16.71
CA SER A 174 4.37 3.00 -17.02
C SER A 174 3.00 3.01 -16.35
N GLU A 175 2.45 1.83 -16.05
CA GLU A 175 1.15 1.64 -15.40
C GLU A 175 1.20 1.65 -13.87
N ILE A 176 2.41 1.61 -13.29
CA ILE A 176 2.56 1.73 -11.84
C ILE A 176 2.40 3.20 -11.43
N PRO A 177 1.46 3.52 -10.51
CA PRO A 177 1.21 4.90 -10.10
C PRO A 177 2.47 5.63 -9.65
N VAL A 178 2.56 6.93 -9.94
CA VAL A 178 3.65 7.79 -9.41
C VAL A 178 3.76 7.61 -7.89
N ASP A 179 4.98 7.55 -7.38
CA ASP A 179 5.35 7.31 -5.97
C ASP A 179 5.13 5.89 -5.43
N TRP A 180 4.45 5.01 -6.18
CA TRP A 180 4.28 3.61 -5.81
C TRP A 180 5.48 2.75 -6.25
N GLY A 181 5.76 1.73 -5.43
CA GLY A 181 6.61 0.61 -5.79
C GLY A 181 5.83 -0.50 -6.46
N ALA A 182 6.52 -1.41 -7.14
CA ALA A 182 5.94 -2.59 -7.74
C ALA A 182 6.69 -3.85 -7.32
N LEU A 183 5.92 -4.81 -6.81
CA LEU A 183 6.36 -6.16 -6.51
C LEU A 183 5.75 -7.09 -7.54
N VAL A 184 6.60 -7.83 -8.22
CA VAL A 184 6.20 -8.77 -9.27
C VAL A 184 6.37 -10.18 -8.76
N GLU A 185 5.31 -10.94 -8.91
CA GLU A 185 5.30 -12.37 -8.65
C GLU A 185 6.04 -13.11 -9.75
N ASP A 186 7.08 -13.83 -9.36
CA ASP A 186 7.87 -14.71 -10.21
C ASP A 186 8.21 -15.97 -9.41
N ASP A 187 7.84 -17.13 -9.96
CA ASP A 187 8.02 -18.46 -9.40
C ASP A 187 7.66 -18.58 -7.90
N GLY A 188 6.50 -18.02 -7.51
CA GLY A 188 6.03 -18.07 -6.13
C GLY A 188 6.81 -17.21 -5.14
N THR A 189 7.63 -16.27 -5.63
CA THR A 189 8.30 -15.23 -4.84
C THR A 189 7.91 -13.84 -5.34
N LEU A 190 8.16 -12.80 -4.53
CA LEU A 190 7.99 -11.42 -4.98
C LEU A 190 9.35 -10.75 -5.19
N LYS A 191 9.53 -10.20 -6.39
CA LYS A 191 10.69 -9.38 -6.77
C LYS A 191 10.31 -7.90 -6.78
N LEU A 192 11.12 -7.07 -6.15
CA LEU A 192 10.96 -5.61 -6.20
C LEU A 192 11.51 -5.07 -7.51
N VAL A 193 10.63 -4.81 -8.47
CA VAL A 193 11.00 -4.33 -9.82
C VAL A 193 10.95 -2.81 -9.94
N ARG A 194 10.16 -2.15 -9.09
CA ARG A 194 10.14 -0.68 -8.95
C ARG A 194 10.11 -0.30 -7.48
N LYS A 195 11.01 0.58 -7.07
CA LYS A 195 11.09 1.05 -5.70
C LYS A 195 10.01 2.11 -5.41
N PRO A 196 9.36 2.07 -4.23
CA PRO A 196 8.43 3.12 -3.79
C PRO A 196 9.16 4.39 -3.37
N ILE A 197 8.42 5.48 -3.26
CA ILE A 197 8.89 6.73 -2.64
C ILE A 197 8.40 6.82 -1.20
N TRP A 198 9.27 7.27 -0.30
CA TRP A 198 8.92 7.50 1.11
C TRP A 198 8.00 8.70 1.27
N HIS A 199 7.02 8.55 2.15
CA HIS A 199 6.11 9.61 2.54
C HIS A 199 6.00 9.74 4.05
N GLU A 200 6.06 10.98 4.53
CA GLU A 200 5.87 11.22 5.95
C GLU A 200 4.39 11.06 6.33
N THR A 201 4.14 10.41 7.47
CA THR A 201 2.81 10.21 8.03
C THR A 201 2.78 10.66 9.48
N ARG A 202 1.59 11.05 9.97
CA ARG A 202 1.44 11.57 11.33
C ARG A 202 1.50 10.45 12.36
N THR A 203 2.04 10.71 13.54
CA THR A 203 2.14 9.72 14.64
C THR A 203 0.77 9.16 15.04
N GLU A 204 -0.29 9.97 15.06
CA GLU A 204 -1.64 9.50 15.39
C GLU A 204 -2.16 8.50 14.36
N TYR A 205 -1.76 8.64 13.09
CA TYR A 205 -2.12 7.69 12.05
C TYR A 205 -1.46 6.33 12.29
N HIS A 206 -0.20 6.31 12.72
CA HIS A 206 0.52 5.07 13.03
C HIS A 206 -0.19 4.26 14.11
N ILE A 207 -0.59 4.91 15.22
CA ILE A 207 -1.30 4.25 16.31
C ILE A 207 -2.64 3.68 15.83
N ARG A 208 -3.42 4.49 15.10
CA ARG A 208 -4.72 4.07 14.58
C ARG A 208 -4.59 2.90 13.61
N LEU A 209 -3.60 2.92 12.71
CA LEU A 209 -3.42 1.84 11.77
C LEU A 209 -2.90 0.57 12.46
N LEU A 210 -1.96 0.69 13.40
CA LEU A 210 -1.49 -0.45 14.19
C LEU A 210 -2.65 -1.13 14.94
N HIS A 211 -3.55 -0.34 15.52
CA HIS A 211 -4.78 -0.86 16.11
C HIS A 211 -5.67 -1.57 15.06
N ARG A 212 -5.80 -1.04 13.84
CA ARG A 212 -6.55 -1.70 12.75
C ARG A 212 -5.90 -3.02 12.30
N ILE A 213 -4.57 -3.08 12.25
CA ILE A 213 -3.80 -4.31 11.98
C ILE A 213 -4.08 -5.33 13.08
N ALA A 214 -3.98 -4.94 14.35
CA ALA A 214 -4.27 -5.81 15.49
C ALA A 214 -5.70 -6.35 15.45
N VAL A 215 -6.70 -5.48 15.25
CA VAL A 215 -8.11 -5.89 15.10
C VAL A 215 -8.31 -6.87 13.96
N ALA A 216 -7.66 -6.66 12.81
CA ALA A 216 -7.72 -7.59 11.69
C ALA A 216 -7.10 -8.94 12.03
N GLY A 217 -5.94 -8.95 12.70
CA GLY A 217 -5.31 -10.17 13.23
C GLY A 217 -6.18 -10.91 14.24
N THR A 218 -6.80 -10.19 15.19
CA THR A 218 -7.73 -10.76 16.17
C THR A 218 -8.93 -11.42 15.48
N ARG A 219 -9.47 -10.83 14.40
CA ARG A 219 -10.56 -11.46 13.63
C ARG A 219 -10.15 -12.79 13.00
N VAL A 220 -8.91 -12.91 12.55
CA VAL A 220 -8.38 -14.18 12.02
C VAL A 220 -8.31 -15.22 13.13
N ILE A 221 -7.81 -14.84 14.31
CA ILE A 221 -7.75 -15.70 15.50
C ILE A 221 -9.16 -16.13 15.92
N ASN A 222 -10.10 -15.19 16.01
CA ASN A 222 -11.48 -15.49 16.36
C ASN A 222 -12.10 -16.50 15.39
N ARG A 223 -11.90 -16.33 14.07
CA ARG A 223 -12.38 -17.33 13.09
C ARG A 223 -11.74 -18.70 13.29
N LYS A 224 -10.43 -18.76 13.60
CA LYS A 224 -9.72 -20.01 13.84
C LYS A 224 -10.22 -20.75 15.07
N PHE A 225 -10.60 -20.01 16.12
CA PHE A 225 -11.12 -20.56 17.37
C PHE A 225 -12.65 -20.52 17.45
N GLU A 226 -13.33 -20.22 16.35
CA GLU A 226 -14.80 -20.12 16.26
C GLU A 226 -15.42 -19.16 17.30
N ILE A 227 -14.67 -18.15 17.75
CA ILE A 227 -15.14 -17.12 18.68
C ILE A 227 -16.10 -16.20 17.95
N THR A 228 -17.39 -16.29 18.29
CA THR A 228 -18.45 -15.49 17.68
C THR A 228 -18.75 -14.21 18.48
N PHE A 229 -19.52 -13.31 17.88
CA PHE A 229 -20.02 -12.13 18.59
C PHE A 229 -20.98 -12.53 19.73
N ASP A 230 -21.79 -13.56 19.51
CA ASP A 230 -22.75 -14.03 20.50
C ASP A 230 -22.05 -14.60 21.74
N ASP A 231 -20.95 -15.34 21.56
CA ASP A 231 -20.12 -15.83 22.66
C ASP A 231 -19.57 -14.68 23.52
N ILE A 232 -19.10 -13.62 22.87
CA ILE A 232 -18.55 -12.43 23.56
C ILE A 232 -19.63 -11.70 24.34
N VAL A 233 -20.83 -11.55 23.77
CA VAL A 233 -21.98 -10.88 24.42
C VAL A 233 -22.47 -11.72 25.59
N ALA A 234 -22.60 -13.04 25.42
CA ALA A 234 -22.99 -13.96 26.49
C ALA A 234 -22.02 -13.87 27.68
N TRP A 235 -20.71 -13.93 27.41
CA TRP A 235 -19.68 -13.79 28.45
C TRP A 235 -19.71 -12.43 29.18
N SER A 236 -20.13 -11.37 28.49
CA SER A 236 -20.23 -10.02 29.08
C SER A 236 -21.45 -9.85 29.97
N ARG A 237 -22.55 -10.58 29.70
CA ARG A 237 -23.78 -10.56 30.50
C ARG A 237 -23.62 -11.32 31.82
N ASP A 238 -22.81 -12.36 31.84
CA ASP A 238 -22.55 -13.18 33.04
C ASP A 238 -21.45 -12.62 33.96
N ARG A 239 -20.90 -11.42 33.69
CA ARG A 239 -19.99 -10.80 34.65
C ARG A 239 -20.78 -10.37 35.90
N PRO A 240 -20.47 -10.92 37.09
CA PRO A 240 -21.00 -10.33 38.32
C PRO A 240 -20.50 -8.89 38.37
N VAL A 241 -21.45 -7.95 38.47
CA VAL A 241 -21.13 -6.55 38.78
C VAL A 241 -20.27 -6.59 40.04
N ARG A 242 -19.01 -6.17 39.94
CA ARG A 242 -18.19 -5.93 41.14
C ARG A 242 -18.96 -4.92 41.97
N SER A 243 -19.68 -5.39 42.99
CA SER A 243 -20.26 -4.50 43.98
C SER A 243 -19.08 -3.77 44.61
N ARG A 244 -19.08 -2.44 44.49
CA ARG A 244 -18.27 -1.59 45.36
C ARG A 244 -18.79 -1.86 46.77
N ARG A 245 -18.19 -2.82 47.48
CA ARG A 245 -18.31 -2.85 48.93
C ARG A 245 -17.54 -1.65 49.44
N GLY A 246 -18.22 -0.86 50.26
CA GLY A 246 -17.77 0.42 50.75
C GLY A 246 -16.50 0.34 51.59
N GLU A 247 -15.82 1.47 51.60
CA GLU A 247 -15.01 1.95 52.70
C GLU A 247 -15.52 3.36 53.00
N ASP A 248 -16.63 3.42 53.75
CA ASP A 248 -16.83 4.48 54.74
C ASP A 248 -16.62 3.79 56.09
N GLY A 249 -15.55 4.20 56.78
CA GLY A 249 -15.10 3.69 58.07
C GLY A 249 -13.80 4.36 58.47
#